data_AF-A0A9P7BX93-F1
#
_entry.id   AF-A0A9P7BX93-F1
#
_cell.length_a   1.000
_cell.length_b   1.000
_cell.length_c   1.000
_cell.angle_alpha   90.00
_cell.angle_beta   90.00
_cell.angle_gamma   90.00
#
_symmetry.space_group_name_H-M   'P 1'
#
loop_
_entity.id
_entity.type
_entity.pdbx_description
1 polymer ?
#
loop_
_entity_poly.entity_id
_entity_poly.type
_entity_poly.pdbx_seq_one_letter_code
_entity_poly.pdbx_strand_id
1 'polypeptide(L)'
;MEATSKRKMNEAGQKVVTRLLYTLKNKFVEAALEDIVMLLPRYQDSLKKMKETGYKVVGYARKSKVFVSPNSSAGDPFNKRDEKKAIEIMSQIIADGDTQDMLRYISDKEKKIVLVAIDYAGLTTNCEDLKSFLSTYSSIKEVVIDHILSKNKVRMYTSGELLNDEKKLKEFECRKNCLQRSK
;
A
#
# COMPACT_ATOMS: atom_id res chain seq x y z
N MET A 1 20.27 -6.91 1.71
CA MET A 1 21.37 -7.89 1.67
C MET A 1 21.37 -8.51 0.29
N GLU A 2 22.42 -8.29 -0.50
CA GLU A 2 22.55 -8.92 -1.82
C GLU A 2 22.92 -10.39 -1.68
N ALA A 3 22.29 -11.25 -2.47
CA ALA A 3 22.61 -12.67 -2.52
C ALA A 3 24.02 -12.86 -3.12
N THR A 4 24.96 -13.32 -2.31
CA THR A 4 26.33 -13.58 -2.78
C THR A 4 26.36 -14.79 -3.72
N SER A 5 27.05 -14.64 -4.84
CA SER A 5 27.21 -15.67 -5.87
C SER A 5 28.61 -16.27 -5.83
N LYS A 6 28.73 -17.59 -5.77
CA LYS A 6 30.01 -18.33 -5.77
C LYS A 6 30.08 -19.28 -6.97
N ARG A 7 31.19 -19.26 -7.71
CA ARG A 7 31.48 -20.22 -8.79
C ARG A 7 32.21 -21.43 -8.22
N LYS A 8 31.78 -22.65 -8.55
CA LYS A 8 32.42 -23.91 -8.15
C LYS A 8 32.33 -24.93 -9.29
N MET A 9 33.25 -25.89 -9.37
CA MET A 9 33.03 -27.08 -10.20
C MET A 9 32.15 -28.08 -9.43
N ASN A 10 31.20 -28.74 -10.08
CA ASN A 10 30.52 -29.91 -9.52
C ASN A 10 31.37 -31.17 -9.66
N GLU A 11 30.88 -32.26 -9.09
CA GLU A 11 31.49 -33.60 -9.14
C GLU A 11 31.63 -34.13 -10.59
N ALA A 12 30.86 -33.59 -11.54
CA ALA A 12 30.94 -33.90 -12.97
C ALA A 12 31.91 -33.00 -13.76
N GLY A 13 32.71 -32.15 -13.07
CA GLY A 13 33.68 -31.25 -13.71
C GLY A 13 33.07 -30.01 -14.40
N GLN A 14 31.77 -29.79 -14.26
CA GLN A 14 31.08 -28.65 -14.86
C GLN A 14 31.18 -27.43 -13.95
N LYS A 15 31.42 -26.25 -14.54
CA LYS A 15 31.37 -24.98 -13.80
C LYS A 15 29.92 -24.64 -13.47
N VAL A 16 29.60 -24.56 -12.17
CA VAL A 16 28.29 -24.20 -11.67
C VAL A 16 28.35 -22.90 -10.87
N VAL A 17 27.29 -22.11 -10.97
CA VAL A 17 27.11 -20.88 -10.19
C VAL A 17 26.11 -21.19 -9.08
N THR A 18 26.53 -20.99 -7.84
CA THR A 18 25.68 -21.13 -6.65
C THR A 18 25.35 -19.74 -6.11
N ARG A 19 24.10 -19.52 -5.70
CA ARG A 19 23.66 -18.28 -5.05
C ARG A 19 23.07 -18.61 -3.70
N LEU A 20 23.40 -17.82 -2.69
CA LEU A 20 22.75 -17.93 -1.39
C LEU A 20 21.32 -17.37 -1.49
N LEU A 21 20.32 -18.23 -1.37
CA LEU A 21 18.92 -17.84 -1.35
C LEU A 21 18.42 -17.73 0.09
N TYR A 22 17.94 -16.56 0.45
CA TYR A 22 17.25 -16.35 1.73
C TYR A 22 15.81 -16.85 1.59
N THR A 23 15.39 -17.74 2.48
CA THR A 23 14.04 -18.35 2.44
C THR A 23 13.20 -17.84 3.60
N LEU A 24 11.87 -17.94 3.47
CA LEU A 24 10.96 -17.57 4.55
C LEU A 24 11.26 -18.41 5.79
N LYS A 25 11.42 -17.78 6.96
CA LYS A 25 11.58 -18.49 8.23
C LYS A 25 10.34 -19.35 8.48
N ASN A 26 10.52 -20.61 8.91
CA ASN A 26 9.44 -21.57 9.11
C ASN A 26 8.29 -21.02 9.99
N LYS A 27 8.62 -20.20 11.00
CA LYS A 27 7.63 -19.55 11.88
C LYS A 27 6.64 -18.62 11.17
N PHE A 28 6.88 -18.26 9.92
CA PHE A 28 5.98 -17.42 9.12
C PHE A 28 5.26 -18.20 8.01
N VAL A 29 5.56 -19.50 7.82
CA VAL A 29 5.01 -20.29 6.72
C VAL A 29 3.51 -20.51 6.88
N GLU A 30 3.08 -20.93 8.07
CA GLU A 30 1.65 -21.18 8.34
C GLU A 30 0.81 -19.91 8.19
N ALA A 31 1.26 -18.80 8.78
CA ALA A 31 0.63 -17.50 8.58
C ALA A 31 0.55 -17.18 7.08
N ALA A 32 1.67 -17.21 6.34
CA ALA A 32 1.67 -16.91 4.91
C ALA A 32 0.71 -17.81 4.09
N LEU A 33 0.54 -19.08 4.46
CA LEU A 33 -0.46 -19.96 3.84
C LEU A 33 -1.89 -19.50 4.15
N GLU A 34 -2.18 -19.12 5.40
CA GLU A 34 -3.46 -18.54 5.79
C GLU A 34 -3.75 -17.23 5.04
N ASP A 35 -2.76 -16.34 4.89
CA ASP A 35 -2.88 -15.10 4.10
C ASP A 35 -3.36 -15.40 2.68
N ILE A 36 -2.72 -16.39 2.03
CA ILE A 36 -2.97 -16.75 0.63
C ILE A 36 -4.33 -17.43 0.47
N VAL A 37 -4.63 -18.40 1.33
CA VAL A 37 -5.82 -19.26 1.18
C VAL A 37 -7.07 -18.56 1.68
N MET A 38 -6.99 -17.83 2.79
CA MET A 38 -8.17 -17.31 3.49
C MET A 38 -8.28 -15.79 3.39
N LEU A 39 -7.26 -15.05 3.77
CA LEU A 39 -7.38 -13.59 3.91
C LEU A 39 -7.53 -12.89 2.56
N LEU A 40 -6.70 -13.27 1.59
CA LEU A 40 -6.66 -12.63 0.28
C LEU A 40 -8.00 -12.77 -0.49
N PRO A 41 -8.64 -13.95 -0.59
CA PRO A 41 -9.96 -14.06 -1.22
C PRO A 41 -11.03 -13.23 -0.50
N ARG A 42 -11.09 -13.32 0.84
CA ARG A 42 -12.08 -12.56 1.63
C ARG A 42 -11.95 -11.06 1.43
N TYR A 43 -10.71 -10.55 1.43
CA TYR A 43 -10.46 -9.13 1.17
C TYR A 43 -10.87 -8.71 -0.23
N GLN A 44 -10.52 -9.51 -1.25
CA GLN A 44 -10.92 -9.24 -2.63
C GLN A 44 -12.44 -9.25 -2.81
N ASP A 45 -13.14 -10.17 -2.14
CA ASP A 45 -14.60 -10.23 -2.13
C ASP A 45 -15.21 -9.00 -1.47
N SER A 46 -14.65 -8.53 -0.34
CA SER A 46 -15.09 -7.30 0.32
C SER A 46 -14.97 -6.08 -0.60
N LEU A 47 -13.82 -5.89 -1.26
CA LEU A 47 -13.64 -4.80 -2.22
C LEU A 47 -14.54 -4.95 -3.44
N LYS A 48 -14.79 -6.18 -3.90
CA LYS A 48 -15.71 -6.44 -5.01
C LYS A 48 -17.14 -6.04 -4.66
N LYS A 49 -17.62 -6.43 -3.48
CA LYS A 49 -18.94 -6.01 -2.95
C LYS A 49 -19.04 -4.49 -2.86
N MET A 50 -17.98 -3.80 -2.42
CA MET A 50 -17.96 -2.33 -2.41
C MET A 50 -18.07 -1.71 -3.81
N LYS A 51 -17.39 -2.30 -4.80
CA LYS A 51 -17.55 -1.86 -6.21
C LYS A 51 -18.98 -2.06 -6.70
N GLU A 52 -19.59 -3.19 -6.38
CA GLU A 52 -20.99 -3.51 -6.74
C GLU A 52 -21.99 -2.57 -6.07
N THR A 53 -21.73 -2.10 -4.85
CA THR A 53 -22.57 -1.08 -4.17
C THR A 53 -22.30 0.35 -4.63
N GLY A 54 -21.47 0.54 -5.67
CA GLY A 54 -21.24 1.82 -6.33
C GLY A 54 -20.02 2.59 -5.83
N TYR A 55 -19.19 2.01 -4.95
CA TYR A 55 -17.95 2.66 -4.53
C TYR A 55 -16.88 2.58 -5.63
N LYS A 56 -16.11 3.65 -5.76
CA LYS A 56 -14.90 3.72 -6.58
C LYS A 56 -13.71 3.40 -5.69
N VAL A 57 -13.05 2.27 -5.95
CA VAL A 57 -11.81 1.91 -5.28
C VAL A 57 -10.64 2.63 -5.96
N VAL A 58 -9.82 3.32 -5.17
CA VAL A 58 -8.65 4.09 -5.59
C VAL A 58 -7.44 3.66 -4.77
N GLY A 59 -6.28 3.53 -5.39
CA GLY A 59 -5.02 3.14 -4.74
C GLY A 59 -4.64 1.69 -5.01
N TYR A 60 -3.91 1.08 -4.06
CA TYR A 60 -3.28 -0.24 -4.21
C TYR A 60 -4.30 -1.39 -4.16
N ALA A 61 -5.09 -1.54 -5.21
CA ALA A 61 -6.03 -2.64 -5.38
C ALA A 61 -6.03 -3.14 -6.84
N ARG A 62 -6.51 -4.37 -7.06
CA ARG A 62 -6.60 -4.89 -8.44
C ARG A 62 -7.75 -4.21 -9.20
N LYS A 63 -7.46 -3.83 -10.45
CA LYS A 63 -8.42 -3.18 -11.37
C LYS A 63 -9.09 -1.96 -10.72
N SER A 64 -8.28 -1.09 -10.13
CA SER A 64 -8.67 0.22 -9.57
C SER A 64 -7.87 1.33 -10.24
N LYS A 65 -8.27 2.58 -9.99
CA LYS A 65 -7.44 3.73 -10.33
C LYS A 65 -6.26 3.79 -9.37
N VAL A 66 -5.04 3.87 -9.87
CA VAL A 66 -3.80 3.89 -9.07
C VAL A 66 -3.12 5.22 -9.25
N PHE A 67 -2.88 5.93 -8.16
CA PHE A 67 -2.10 7.17 -8.15
C PHE A 67 -0.85 6.97 -7.29
N VAL A 68 0.23 7.62 -7.67
CA VAL A 68 1.54 7.48 -7.01
C VAL A 68 2.09 8.84 -6.57
N SER A 69 3.04 8.86 -5.64
CA SER A 69 3.71 10.09 -5.23
C SER A 69 5.24 9.93 -5.32
N PRO A 70 5.80 9.97 -6.54
CA PRO A 70 7.21 9.65 -6.76
C PRO A 70 8.17 10.73 -6.24
N ASN A 71 7.70 11.97 -6.05
CA ASN A 71 8.56 13.11 -5.75
C ASN A 71 8.17 13.82 -4.45
N SER A 72 7.69 13.07 -3.46
CA SER A 72 7.30 13.62 -2.16
C SER A 72 7.51 12.63 -1.02
N SER A 73 7.66 13.17 0.18
CA SER A 73 7.75 12.39 1.41
C SER A 73 6.35 12.02 1.90
N ALA A 74 6.24 10.88 2.58
CA ALA A 74 5.00 10.45 3.24
C ALA A 74 4.49 11.46 4.30
N GLY A 75 5.37 12.31 4.83
CA GLY A 75 5.00 13.36 5.78
C GLY A 75 4.54 14.68 5.14
N ASP A 76 4.74 14.83 3.82
CA ASP A 76 4.37 16.06 3.12
C ASP A 76 2.84 16.15 3.04
N PRO A 77 2.26 17.36 3.22
CA PRO A 77 0.83 17.58 3.04
C PRO A 77 0.35 17.13 1.66
N PHE A 78 -0.81 16.48 1.56
CA PHE A 78 -1.32 15.93 0.29
C PHE A 78 -1.38 16.98 -0.83
N ASN A 79 -1.77 18.21 -0.52
CA ASN A 79 -1.85 19.31 -1.48
C ASN A 79 -0.48 19.77 -2.01
N LYS A 80 0.60 19.51 -1.26
CA LYS A 80 1.98 19.85 -1.63
C LYS A 80 2.71 18.74 -2.37
N ARG A 81 2.16 17.53 -2.38
CA ARG A 81 2.80 16.40 -3.05
C ARG A 81 2.77 16.54 -4.55
N ASP A 82 3.88 16.24 -5.21
CA ASP A 82 4.00 16.21 -6.66
C ASP A 82 3.57 17.52 -7.37
N GLU A 83 3.65 18.67 -6.68
CA GLU A 83 3.42 20.00 -7.32
C GLU A 83 4.35 20.18 -8.54
N LYS A 84 5.56 19.64 -8.44
CA LYS A 84 6.50 19.50 -9.57
C LYS A 84 6.39 18.10 -10.16
N LYS A 85 5.85 18.01 -11.37
CA LYS A 85 5.69 16.76 -12.11
C LYS A 85 7.05 16.09 -12.36
N ALA A 86 7.20 14.86 -11.88
CA ALA A 86 8.37 14.02 -12.16
C ALA A 86 8.18 13.23 -13.46
N ILE A 87 8.24 13.92 -14.61
CA ILE A 87 7.88 13.39 -15.93
C ILE A 87 8.64 12.08 -16.26
N GLU A 88 9.94 12.05 -16.00
CA GLU A 88 10.80 10.88 -16.30
C GLU A 88 10.44 9.65 -15.45
N ILE A 89 10.05 9.85 -14.19
CA ILE A 89 9.66 8.75 -13.31
C ILE A 89 8.25 8.29 -13.68
N MET A 90 7.34 9.22 -13.94
CA MET A 90 5.96 8.91 -14.31
C MET A 90 5.85 8.17 -15.64
N SER A 91 6.76 8.39 -16.60
CA SER A 91 6.76 7.65 -17.88
C SER A 91 7.15 6.18 -17.72
N GLN A 92 7.76 5.81 -16.59
CA GLN A 92 8.21 4.45 -16.29
C GLN A 92 7.27 3.69 -15.35
N ILE A 93 6.30 4.38 -14.76
CA ILE A 93 5.36 3.80 -13.80
C ILE A 93 4.00 3.59 -14.46
N ILE A 94 3.42 2.40 -14.24
CA ILE A 94 2.04 2.11 -14.62
C ILE A 94 1.11 2.68 -13.54
N ALA A 95 0.67 3.92 -13.73
CA ALA A 95 -0.28 4.61 -12.85
C ALA A 95 -1.21 5.52 -13.66
N ASP A 96 -2.37 5.85 -13.07
CA ASP A 96 -3.34 6.80 -13.64
C ASP A 96 -2.97 8.27 -13.39
N GLY A 97 -1.88 8.53 -12.66
CA GLY A 97 -1.36 9.86 -12.38
C GLY A 97 -0.63 9.94 -11.05
N ASP A 98 -0.29 11.15 -10.65
CA ASP A 98 0.31 11.41 -9.34
C ASP A 98 -0.71 11.88 -8.28
N THR A 99 -0.23 12.34 -7.13
CA THR A 99 -1.12 12.84 -6.06
C THR A 99 -1.99 14.00 -6.53
N GLN A 100 -1.49 14.92 -7.35
CA GLN A 100 -2.29 16.05 -7.87
C GLN A 100 -3.40 15.57 -8.80
N ASP A 101 -3.14 14.52 -9.57
CA ASP A 101 -4.16 13.87 -10.40
C ASP A 101 -5.22 13.15 -9.54
N MET A 102 -4.79 12.52 -8.43
CA MET A 102 -5.70 11.95 -7.43
C MET A 102 -6.62 13.01 -6.82
N LEU A 103 -6.06 14.13 -6.36
CA LEU A 103 -6.84 15.22 -5.74
C LEU A 103 -7.94 15.72 -6.67
N ARG A 104 -7.62 15.91 -7.96
CA ARG A 104 -8.61 16.27 -8.99
C ARG A 104 -9.68 15.19 -9.16
N TYR A 105 -9.29 13.92 -9.16
CA TYR A 105 -10.22 12.80 -9.31
C TYR A 105 -11.23 12.69 -8.14
N ILE A 106 -10.75 12.89 -6.90
CA ILE A 106 -11.56 12.76 -5.67
C ILE A 106 -12.35 14.01 -5.31
N SER A 107 -12.07 15.16 -5.94
CA SER A 107 -12.77 16.43 -5.71
C SER A 107 -14.27 16.37 -6.02
N ASP A 108 -14.67 15.41 -6.86
CA ASP A 108 -16.06 15.12 -7.18
C ASP A 108 -16.79 14.50 -5.98
N LYS A 109 -17.71 15.29 -5.41
CA LYS A 109 -18.46 14.95 -4.18
C LYS A 109 -19.50 13.84 -4.37
N GLU A 110 -19.90 13.54 -5.62
CA GLU A 110 -20.90 12.51 -5.89
C GLU A 110 -20.30 11.10 -5.79
N LYS A 111 -18.98 10.98 -5.96
CA LYS A 111 -18.27 9.70 -5.86
C LYS A 111 -18.23 9.23 -4.40
N LYS A 112 -18.51 7.94 -4.19
CA LYS A 112 -18.17 7.23 -2.95
C LYS A 112 -16.84 6.53 -3.15
N ILE A 113 -15.80 6.95 -2.44
CA ILE A 113 -14.43 6.49 -2.67
C ILE A 113 -13.96 5.63 -1.49
N VAL A 114 -13.33 4.51 -1.84
CA VAL A 114 -12.50 3.71 -0.92
C VAL A 114 -11.06 3.93 -1.31
N LEU A 115 -10.27 4.52 -0.42
CA LEU A 115 -8.84 4.74 -0.63
C LEU A 115 -8.06 3.56 -0.05
N VAL A 116 -7.23 2.90 -0.86
CA VAL A 116 -6.48 1.70 -0.48
C VAL A 116 -4.98 2.00 -0.54
N ALA A 117 -4.26 1.75 0.56
CA ALA A 117 -2.82 1.90 0.64
C ALA A 117 -2.15 0.63 1.17
N ILE A 118 -0.90 0.38 0.77
CA ILE A 118 -0.12 -0.82 1.16
C ILE A 118 0.18 -0.82 2.67
N ASP A 119 0.46 0.34 3.22
CA ASP A 119 0.69 0.54 4.64
C ASP A 119 0.32 1.97 5.02
N TYR A 120 0.35 2.25 6.31
CA TYR A 120 0.08 3.59 6.82
C TYR A 120 0.99 4.63 6.17
N ALA A 121 2.31 4.39 6.17
CA ALA A 121 3.29 5.32 5.61
C ALA A 121 3.17 5.47 4.09
N GLY A 122 2.69 4.44 3.38
CA GLY A 122 2.38 4.48 1.96
C GLY A 122 1.17 5.36 1.64
N LEU A 123 0.31 5.66 2.62
CA LEU A 123 -0.68 6.73 2.51
C LEU A 123 -0.11 8.06 3.01
N THR A 124 0.23 8.13 4.30
CA THR A 124 0.77 9.33 4.94
C THR A 124 1.31 9.01 6.34
N THR A 125 2.30 9.76 6.77
CA THR A 125 2.76 9.81 8.18
C THR A 125 2.33 11.08 8.89
N ASN A 126 1.60 11.97 8.22
CA ASN A 126 1.11 13.25 8.76
C ASN A 126 -0.37 13.11 9.14
N CYS A 127 -0.64 12.97 10.45
CA CYS A 127 -1.97 12.68 10.98
C CYS A 127 -2.90 13.90 10.89
N GLU A 128 -2.38 15.08 11.16
CA GLU A 128 -3.10 16.36 11.10
C GLU A 128 -3.55 16.66 9.67
N ASP A 129 -2.66 16.45 8.71
CA ASP A 129 -2.98 16.59 7.29
C ASP A 129 -3.97 15.50 6.83
N LEU A 130 -3.83 14.26 7.29
CA LEU A 130 -4.81 13.20 7.00
C LEU A 130 -6.22 13.58 7.48
N LYS A 131 -6.33 14.13 8.69
CA LYS A 131 -7.61 14.59 9.25
C LYS A 131 -8.21 15.73 8.42
N SER A 132 -7.37 16.69 8.02
CA SER A 132 -7.77 17.81 7.16
C SER A 132 -8.22 17.31 5.79
N PHE A 133 -7.43 16.42 5.18
CA PHE A 133 -7.70 15.78 3.90
C PHE A 133 -9.05 15.05 3.86
N LEU A 134 -9.34 14.20 4.85
CA LEU A 134 -10.62 13.48 4.94
C LEU A 134 -11.81 14.42 5.20
N SER A 135 -11.58 15.54 5.89
CA SER A 135 -12.61 16.57 6.11
C SER A 135 -12.91 17.34 4.83
N THR A 136 -11.89 17.65 4.02
CA THR A 136 -12.02 18.35 2.75
C THR A 136 -12.71 17.48 1.69
N TYR A 137 -12.30 16.21 1.57
CA TYR A 137 -12.79 15.30 0.53
C TYR A 137 -13.82 14.32 1.10
N SER A 138 -15.05 14.81 1.30
CA SER A 138 -16.16 14.02 1.80
C SER A 138 -16.59 12.86 0.88
N SER A 139 -16.09 12.84 -0.36
CA SER A 139 -16.22 11.70 -1.29
C SER A 139 -15.51 10.45 -0.78
N ILE A 140 -14.42 10.60 0.00
CA ILE A 140 -13.73 9.50 0.65
C ILE A 140 -14.57 9.02 1.83
N LYS A 141 -15.07 7.79 1.72
CA LYS A 141 -15.91 7.17 2.74
C LYS A 141 -15.13 6.19 3.59
N GLU A 142 -14.16 5.51 2.99
CA GLU A 142 -13.35 4.51 3.65
C GLU A 142 -11.88 4.61 3.26
N VAL A 143 -11.02 4.28 4.21
CA VAL A 143 -9.58 4.14 4.06
C VAL A 143 -9.21 2.71 4.45
N VAL A 144 -8.52 2.01 3.56
CA VAL A 144 -8.08 0.64 3.72
C VAL A 144 -6.56 0.60 3.73
N ILE A 145 -6.00 -0.02 4.76
CA ILE A 145 -4.57 -0.28 4.90
C ILE A 145 -4.33 -1.78 4.73
N ASP A 146 -3.75 -2.14 3.58
CA ASP A 146 -3.51 -3.51 3.12
C ASP A 146 -2.16 -4.04 3.64
N HIS A 147 -2.14 -4.44 4.91
CA HIS A 147 -0.98 -5.09 5.51
C HIS A 147 -0.96 -6.61 5.34
N ILE A 148 -1.59 -7.18 4.30
CA ILE A 148 -1.59 -8.65 4.11
C ILE A 148 -0.15 -9.16 4.07
N LEU A 149 0.69 -8.62 3.17
CA LEU A 149 2.06 -9.11 2.96
C LEU A 149 2.97 -8.99 4.20
N SER A 150 2.71 -8.04 5.10
CA SER A 150 3.60 -7.69 6.21
C SER A 150 3.08 -8.11 7.59
N LYS A 151 1.77 -8.32 7.77
CA LYS A 151 1.14 -8.61 9.06
C LYS A 151 -0.08 -9.55 8.98
N ASN A 152 -0.39 -10.11 7.81
CA ASN A 152 -1.63 -10.88 7.59
C ASN A 152 -2.88 -10.13 8.07
N LYS A 153 -2.95 -8.82 7.79
CA LYS A 153 -4.04 -8.01 8.30
C LYS A 153 -4.44 -6.94 7.30
N VAL A 154 -5.73 -6.80 7.07
CA VAL A 154 -6.30 -5.63 6.43
C VAL A 154 -6.98 -4.82 7.52
N ARG A 155 -6.78 -3.51 7.49
CA ARG A 155 -7.54 -2.59 8.35
C ARG A 155 -8.38 -1.69 7.49
N MET A 156 -9.65 -1.59 7.84
CA MET A 156 -10.63 -0.77 7.15
C MET A 156 -11.13 0.24 8.16
N TYR A 157 -11.11 1.51 7.77
CA TYR A 157 -11.58 2.62 8.58
C TYR A 157 -12.59 3.41 7.77
N THR A 158 -13.69 3.76 8.38
CA THR A 158 -14.53 4.83 7.85
C THR A 158 -13.85 6.18 8.06
N SER A 159 -14.11 7.14 7.18
CA SER A 159 -13.59 8.51 7.36
C SER A 159 -14.06 9.09 8.71
N GLY A 160 -15.28 8.78 9.14
CA GLY A 160 -15.80 9.19 10.44
C GLY A 160 -14.97 8.64 11.62
N GLU A 161 -14.50 7.39 11.56
CA GLU A 161 -13.63 6.85 12.61
C GLU A 161 -12.28 7.58 12.66
N LEU A 162 -11.65 7.85 11.52
CA LEU A 162 -10.35 8.55 11.50
C LEU A 162 -10.46 10.03 11.92
N LEU A 163 -11.62 10.66 11.71
CA LEU A 163 -11.85 12.04 12.14
C LEU A 163 -12.09 12.16 13.66
N ASN A 164 -12.69 11.13 14.27
CA ASN A 164 -13.17 11.20 15.65
C ASN A 164 -12.35 10.35 16.65
N ASP A 165 -11.63 9.33 16.19
CA ASP A 165 -10.84 8.43 17.04
C ASP A 165 -9.33 8.71 16.87
N GLU A 166 -8.78 9.49 17.80
CA GLU A 166 -7.36 9.85 17.81
C GLU A 166 -6.43 8.64 17.91
N LYS A 167 -6.86 7.54 18.55
CA LYS A 167 -6.03 6.32 18.67
C LYS A 167 -5.87 5.65 17.32
N LYS A 168 -6.94 5.58 16.53
CA LYS A 168 -6.89 5.05 15.15
C LYS A 168 -6.08 5.95 14.24
N LEU A 169 -6.22 7.27 14.38
CA LEU A 169 -5.45 8.24 13.62
C LEU A 169 -3.94 8.12 13.90
N LYS A 170 -3.54 7.96 15.16
CA LYS A 170 -2.13 7.77 15.56
C LYS A 170 -1.49 6.48 15.03
N GLU A 171 -2.27 5.53 14.50
CA GLU A 171 -1.67 4.39 13.81
C GLU A 171 -0.92 4.81 12.52
N PHE A 172 -1.25 5.98 11.96
CA PHE A 172 -0.57 6.57 10.80
C PHE A 172 0.78 7.19 11.14
N GLU A 173 1.02 7.49 12.42
CA GLU A 173 2.30 7.99 12.92
C GLU A 173 3.31 6.85 13.10
N CYS A 174 3.71 6.19 12.01
CA CYS A 174 4.64 5.08 12.12
C CYS A 174 5.72 5.00 11.03
N ARG A 175 6.96 4.80 11.50
CA ARG A 175 8.02 4.09 10.78
C ARG A 175 8.45 2.91 11.65
N LYS A 176 7.70 1.81 11.64
CA LYS A 176 8.17 0.54 12.21
C LYS A 176 9.07 -0.14 11.18
N ASN A 177 10.25 -0.58 11.60
CA ASN A 177 11.15 -1.32 10.70
C ASN A 177 10.45 -2.56 10.13
N CYS A 178 10.75 -2.89 8.87
CA CYS A 178 10.27 -4.10 8.24
C CYS A 178 10.70 -5.32 9.06
N LEU A 179 9.75 -6.24 9.31
CA LEU A 179 10.05 -7.48 10.02
C LEU A 179 10.97 -8.36 9.15
N GLN A 180 12.14 -8.77 9.67
CA GLN A 180 13.05 -9.65 8.94
C GLN A 180 12.49 -11.09 8.87
N ARG A 181 11.75 -11.36 7.80
CA ARG A 181 11.04 -12.62 7.57
C ARG A 181 11.91 -13.74 7.00
N SER A 182 13.04 -13.39 6.40
CA SER A 182 13.95 -14.36 5.81
C SER A 182 15.05 -14.82 6.77
N LYS A 183 15.47 -16.07 6.61
CA LYS A 183 16.68 -16.66 7.22
C LYS A 183 17.80 -16.67 6.19
#